data_AF-A0A835FD76-F1
#
_entry.id   AF-A0A835FD76-F1
#
_cell.length_a   1.000
_cell.length_b   1.000
_cell.length_c   1.000
_cell.angle_alpha   90.00
_cell.angle_beta   90.00
_cell.angle_gamma   90.00
#
_symmetry.space_group_name_H-M   'P 1'
#
loop_
_entity.id
_entity.type
_entity.pdbx_description
1 polymer ?
#
loop_
_entity_poly.entity_id
_entity_poly.type
_entity_poly.pdbx_seq_one_letter_code
_entity_poly.pdbx_strand_id
1 'polypeptide(L)'
;MHANKNCVNKYVAGDDVDVDLYPFLLRYKDGRIERLLRSPFVPASDDPTTNRGVATRDVVVDHVTGVSARLFLPSLAAAMAGNRRLPLVVYIHGGSFCTESAFCRTYHRYATSLAAAAGALVHPIPAAYDDAWSALRWATSPLTTDPWLATHADPRRTFLAGDSAGGNIAYHTAVRASRRRDDVTGVEGVVIVQPYFWGAERLPSESAAAVNGVDRLWPFVTAGQAGNEDPRINPTDEEIASLTSTCRRVMVAVAEKDTLRERGVRLFDRVRECYELTGSGEVTLVESEGEDHGFHLYNPLRATSRMLMESIVQFINRPPAPEKNGGLHHLHAWEEKSLSRTTNKTPAAAAAAAATKLVMLGVPSRPFRDVFDYGMDMKEHCSSPICMSSAAYGGTSKFEKCGKAKESNKASYGLFKGPVRPNKACKGPAAAAAAFPGVLGIKNLF
;
A
#
# COMPACT_ATOMS: atom_id res chain seq x y z
N MET A 1 1.82 22.45 1.69
CA MET A 1 1.89 23.32 0.49
C MET A 1 1.15 24.63 0.74
N HIS A 2 1.83 25.77 0.66
CA HIS A 2 1.15 26.89 0.01
C HIS A 2 1.04 26.46 -1.44
N ALA A 3 -0.17 26.07 -1.86
CA ALA A 3 -0.50 26.06 -3.26
C ALA A 3 -0.03 27.42 -3.80
N ASN A 4 0.85 27.40 -4.79
CA ASN A 4 1.18 28.60 -5.52
C ASN A 4 -0.16 29.15 -6.03
N LYS A 5 -0.69 30.20 -5.39
CA LYS A 5 -2.01 30.78 -5.69
C LYS A 5 -2.10 31.31 -7.13
N ASN A 6 -0.99 31.25 -7.89
CA ASN A 6 -0.86 31.67 -9.27
C ASN A 6 -0.79 30.52 -10.29
N CYS A 7 -0.97 29.25 -9.89
CA CYS A 7 -1.14 28.12 -10.83
C CYS A 7 -2.50 27.44 -10.65
N VAL A 8 -3.58 28.23 -10.61
CA VAL A 8 -4.88 27.75 -11.10
C VAL A 8 -4.78 27.77 -12.62
N ASN A 9 -4.06 26.79 -13.20
CA ASN A 9 -4.33 26.46 -14.59
C ASN A 9 -5.79 26.02 -14.60
N LYS A 10 -6.67 26.87 -15.13
CA LYS A 10 -8.04 26.49 -15.48
C LYS A 10 -7.92 25.30 -16.42
N TYR A 11 -8.03 24.09 -15.87
CA TYR A 11 -8.26 22.91 -16.66
C TYR A 11 -9.69 23.09 -17.21
N VAL A 12 -9.78 23.65 -18.40
CA VAL A 12 -11.02 23.58 -19.17
C VAL A 12 -11.01 22.15 -19.70
N ALA A 13 -11.86 21.29 -19.14
CA ALA A 13 -12.08 19.97 -19.72
C ALA A 13 -12.38 20.19 -21.21
N GLY A 14 -11.51 19.67 -22.08
CA GLY A 14 -11.80 19.67 -23.51
C GLY A 14 -13.06 18.84 -23.76
N ASP A 15 -13.78 19.13 -24.84
CA ASP A 15 -15.04 18.47 -25.20
C ASP A 15 -14.93 16.92 -25.31
N ASP A 16 -13.72 16.37 -25.28
CA ASP A 16 -13.40 14.94 -25.39
C ASP A 16 -13.21 14.19 -24.06
N VAL A 17 -13.25 14.87 -22.91
CA VAL A 17 -13.16 14.20 -21.59
C VAL A 17 -14.51 13.57 -21.23
N ASP A 18 -14.50 12.27 -20.94
CA ASP A 18 -15.66 11.48 -20.54
C ASP A 18 -15.77 11.35 -19.01
N VAL A 19 -14.65 11.11 -18.33
CA VAL A 19 -14.58 11.10 -16.86
C VAL A 19 -13.43 11.97 -16.40
N ASP A 20 -13.75 12.91 -15.51
CA ASP A 20 -12.78 13.75 -14.82
C ASP A 20 -12.70 13.33 -13.34
N LEU A 21 -11.57 12.73 -12.95
CA LEU A 21 -11.22 12.39 -11.58
C LEU A 21 -9.99 13.18 -11.13
N TYR A 22 -9.87 14.46 -11.53
CA TYR A 22 -8.80 15.33 -11.06
C TYR A 22 -8.69 15.33 -9.53
N PRO A 23 -7.47 15.26 -8.96
CA PRO A 23 -6.16 15.32 -9.63
C PRO A 23 -5.59 13.97 -10.06
N PHE A 24 -6.34 12.87 -10.00
CA PHE A 24 -5.80 11.52 -10.18
C PHE A 24 -5.63 11.17 -11.66
N LEU A 25 -6.72 11.18 -12.43
CA LEU A 25 -6.73 10.78 -13.83
C LEU A 25 -7.91 11.36 -14.60
N LEU A 26 -7.82 11.28 -15.93
CA LEU A 26 -8.87 11.57 -16.88
C LEU A 26 -9.13 10.34 -17.74
N ARG A 27 -10.40 10.06 -18.08
CA ARG A 27 -10.79 9.15 -19.15
C ARG A 27 -11.39 9.96 -20.29
N TYR A 28 -10.91 9.73 -21.50
CA TYR A 28 -11.41 10.36 -22.72
C TYR A 28 -12.49 9.49 -23.38
N LYS A 29 -13.32 10.10 -24.24
CA LYS A 29 -14.41 9.41 -24.96
C LYS A 29 -13.93 8.28 -25.88
N ASP A 30 -12.68 8.34 -26.33
CA ASP A 30 -12.01 7.31 -27.13
C ASP A 30 -11.49 6.13 -26.27
N GLY A 31 -11.68 6.18 -24.95
CA GLY A 31 -11.22 5.17 -23.99
C GLY A 31 -9.80 5.38 -23.47
N ARG A 32 -9.06 6.38 -23.96
CA ARG A 32 -7.73 6.71 -23.45
C ARG A 32 -7.82 7.16 -22.00
N ILE A 33 -6.85 6.73 -21.18
CA ILE A 33 -6.71 7.18 -19.79
C ILE A 33 -5.42 8.01 -19.68
N GLU A 34 -5.53 9.20 -19.11
CA GLU A 34 -4.38 10.02 -18.75
C GLU A 34 -4.26 10.10 -17.23
N ARG A 35 -3.14 9.63 -16.69
CA ARG A 35 -2.84 9.72 -15.25
C ARG A 35 -2.13 11.04 -14.97
N LEU A 36 -2.78 11.89 -14.18
CA LEU A 36 -2.32 13.22 -13.82
C LEU A 36 -1.44 13.19 -12.57
N LEU A 37 -1.89 12.48 -11.52
CA LEU A 37 -1.09 12.25 -10.33
C LEU A 37 -0.11 11.11 -10.60
N ARG A 38 1.15 11.48 -10.86
CA ARG A 38 2.26 10.55 -11.03
C ARG A 38 3.49 11.04 -10.31
N SER A 39 4.17 10.12 -9.63
CA SER A 39 5.50 10.33 -9.11
C SER A 39 6.54 9.57 -9.96
N PRO A 40 7.73 10.14 -10.23
CA PRO A 40 8.76 9.45 -11.01
C PRO A 40 9.20 8.12 -10.40
N PHE A 41 9.56 7.14 -11.22
CA PHE A 41 10.21 5.90 -10.78
C PHE A 41 11.53 6.19 -10.05
N VAL A 42 11.88 5.34 -9.09
CA VAL A 42 13.19 5.33 -8.45
C VAL A 42 13.75 3.91 -8.55
N PRO A 43 14.97 3.69 -9.06
CA PRO A 43 15.57 2.36 -9.08
C PRO A 43 15.87 1.86 -7.66
N ALA A 44 15.73 0.55 -7.44
CA ALA A 44 16.20 -0.09 -6.23
C ALA A 44 17.74 0.01 -6.12
N SER A 45 18.26 0.03 -4.90
CA SER A 45 19.70 0.08 -4.64
C SER A 45 20.04 -0.67 -3.37
N ASP A 46 20.84 -1.72 -3.51
CA ASP A 46 21.38 -2.48 -2.39
C ASP A 46 22.45 -1.70 -1.60
N ASP A 47 22.93 -0.55 -2.12
CA ASP A 47 23.85 0.33 -1.40
C ASP A 47 23.06 1.25 -0.43
N PRO A 48 23.16 1.01 0.89
CA PRO A 48 22.39 1.78 1.87
C PRO A 48 22.81 3.24 1.96
N THR A 49 24.01 3.61 1.49
CA THR A 49 24.47 5.00 1.53
C THR A 49 23.66 5.91 0.58
N THR A 50 23.03 5.33 -0.44
CA THR A 50 22.20 6.04 -1.41
C THR A 50 20.82 6.43 -0.86
N ASN A 51 20.38 5.78 0.23
CA ASN A 51 19.02 5.84 0.74
C ASN A 51 18.99 5.98 2.28
N ARG A 52 19.81 6.88 2.85
CA ARG A 52 19.83 7.20 4.29
C ARG A 52 20.05 5.98 5.22
N GLY A 53 20.87 5.03 4.79
CA GLY A 53 21.17 3.82 5.56
C GLY A 53 20.20 2.66 5.32
N VAL A 54 19.34 2.74 4.29
CA VAL A 54 18.35 1.71 3.94
C VAL A 54 18.68 1.12 2.58
N ALA A 55 18.98 -0.18 2.50
CA ALA A 55 19.11 -0.87 1.23
C ALA A 55 17.72 -1.19 0.66
N THR A 56 17.55 -1.15 -0.66
CA THR A 56 16.30 -1.47 -1.34
C THR A 56 16.47 -2.48 -2.47
N ARG A 57 15.52 -3.42 -2.57
CA ARG A 57 15.51 -4.45 -3.63
C ARG A 57 14.09 -4.67 -4.15
N ASP A 58 13.95 -4.89 -5.46
CA ASP A 58 12.68 -5.27 -6.08
C ASP A 58 12.56 -6.80 -6.20
N VAL A 59 11.37 -7.33 -5.90
CA VAL A 59 11.09 -8.78 -5.90
C VAL A 59 9.75 -9.07 -6.58
N VAL A 60 9.63 -10.24 -7.18
CA VAL A 60 8.35 -10.77 -7.68
C VAL A 60 7.74 -11.66 -6.60
N VAL A 61 6.56 -11.28 -6.13
CA VAL A 61 5.80 -11.96 -5.07
C VAL A 61 5.02 -13.14 -5.66
N ASP A 62 4.38 -12.92 -6.80
CA ASP A 62 3.60 -13.92 -7.51
C ASP A 62 3.90 -13.82 -9.00
N HIS A 63 4.49 -14.87 -9.57
CA HIS A 63 4.86 -14.92 -10.98
C HIS A 63 3.67 -15.13 -11.93
N VAL A 64 2.54 -15.65 -11.44
CA VAL A 64 1.35 -15.90 -12.26
C VAL A 64 0.63 -14.59 -12.52
N THR A 65 0.42 -13.82 -11.46
CA THR A 65 -0.19 -12.51 -11.57
C THR A 65 0.84 -11.49 -12.04
N GLY A 66 2.07 -11.53 -11.54
CA GLY A 66 3.11 -10.53 -11.76
C GLY A 66 3.23 -9.51 -10.63
N VAL A 67 2.53 -9.75 -9.51
CA VAL A 67 2.62 -8.92 -8.30
C VAL A 67 4.09 -8.84 -7.88
N SER A 68 4.56 -7.62 -7.72
CA SER A 68 5.93 -7.31 -7.34
C SER A 68 5.92 -6.33 -6.17
N ALA A 69 7.03 -6.27 -5.46
CA ALA A 69 7.18 -5.44 -4.30
C ALA A 69 8.60 -4.88 -4.22
N ARG A 70 8.76 -3.83 -3.41
CA ARG A 70 10.08 -3.35 -2.99
C ARG A 70 10.32 -3.73 -1.54
N LEU A 71 11.50 -4.21 -1.22
CA LEU A 71 11.95 -4.43 0.15
C LEU A 71 12.81 -3.25 0.59
N PHE A 72 12.66 -2.80 1.83
CA PHE A 72 13.48 -1.77 2.46
C PHE A 72 14.11 -2.35 3.72
N LEU A 73 15.43 -2.51 3.71
CA LEU A 73 16.19 -3.08 4.82
C LEU A 73 17.02 -1.96 5.50
N PRO A 74 16.70 -1.56 6.74
CA PRO A 74 17.52 -0.61 7.49
C PRO A 74 18.84 -1.28 7.92
N SER A 75 19.91 -1.08 7.15
CA SER A 75 21.12 -1.90 7.22
C SER A 75 21.82 -1.83 8.58
N LEU A 76 21.85 -0.66 9.21
CA LEU A 76 22.44 -0.52 10.55
C LEU A 76 21.60 -1.28 11.60
N ALA A 77 20.27 -1.16 11.56
CA ALA A 77 19.40 -1.88 12.48
C ALA A 77 19.51 -3.40 12.27
N ALA A 78 19.55 -3.85 11.02
CA ALA A 78 19.76 -5.26 10.68
C ALA A 78 21.09 -5.80 11.22
N ALA A 79 22.18 -5.03 11.09
CA ALA A 79 23.50 -5.40 11.62
C ALA A 79 23.51 -5.44 13.16
N MET A 80 22.90 -4.44 13.82
CA MET A 80 22.86 -4.33 15.28
C MET A 80 21.93 -5.35 15.94
N ALA A 81 20.90 -5.82 15.24
CA ALA A 81 19.96 -6.77 15.78
C ALA A 81 20.58 -8.17 15.96
N GLY A 82 21.64 -8.51 15.21
CA GLY A 82 22.35 -9.79 15.31
C GLY A 82 21.39 -10.97 15.08
N ASN A 83 21.21 -11.82 16.10
CA ASN A 83 20.24 -12.93 16.05
C ASN A 83 18.79 -12.49 16.32
N ARG A 84 18.55 -11.25 16.76
CA ARG A 84 17.20 -10.71 16.92
C ARG A 84 16.71 -10.22 15.57
N ARG A 85 15.48 -10.58 15.20
CA ARG A 85 14.87 -10.15 13.94
C ARG A 85 14.07 -8.85 14.13
N LEU A 86 13.92 -8.09 13.05
CA LEU A 86 13.25 -6.78 12.96
C LEU A 86 11.73 -6.96 12.81
N PRO A 87 10.91 -5.98 13.24
CA PRO A 87 9.51 -5.96 12.84
C PRO A 87 9.37 -5.95 11.31
N LEU A 88 8.37 -6.66 10.80
CA LEU A 88 7.98 -6.66 9.39
C LEU A 88 6.80 -5.71 9.21
N VAL A 89 6.91 -4.75 8.28
CA VAL A 89 5.82 -3.85 7.90
C VAL A 89 5.46 -4.11 6.44
N VAL A 90 4.30 -4.70 6.19
CA VAL A 90 3.74 -4.78 4.84
C VAL A 90 2.98 -3.48 4.58
N TYR A 91 3.55 -2.63 3.74
CA TYR A 91 3.01 -1.30 3.46
C TYR A 91 2.21 -1.32 2.15
N ILE A 92 1.01 -0.75 2.14
CA ILE A 92 0.20 -0.66 0.92
C ILE A 92 0.04 0.82 0.58
N HIS A 93 0.42 1.19 -0.63
CA HIS A 93 0.42 2.59 -1.05
C HIS A 93 -1.01 3.10 -1.29
N GLY A 94 -1.24 4.38 -1.01
CA GLY A 94 -2.43 5.13 -1.42
C GLY A 94 -2.45 5.48 -2.91
N GLY A 95 -3.21 6.52 -3.28
CA GLY A 95 -3.39 6.91 -4.69
C GLY A 95 -4.72 6.45 -5.28
N SER A 96 -5.78 6.46 -4.47
CA SER A 96 -7.16 6.32 -4.95
C SER A 96 -7.43 5.03 -5.74
N PHE A 97 -6.75 3.94 -5.40
CA PHE A 97 -6.81 2.62 -6.09
C PHE A 97 -6.38 2.62 -7.56
N CYS A 98 -5.92 3.76 -8.10
CA CYS A 98 -5.69 3.91 -9.54
C CYS A 98 -4.48 4.77 -9.91
N THR A 99 -3.71 5.28 -8.95
CA THR A 99 -2.51 6.08 -9.19
C THR A 99 -1.38 5.68 -8.25
N GLU A 100 -0.19 6.21 -8.52
CA GLU A 100 1.05 5.92 -7.78
C GLU A 100 1.51 4.45 -7.88
N SER A 101 2.60 4.10 -7.18
CA SER A 101 3.20 2.76 -7.17
C SER A 101 4.19 2.59 -6.02
N ALA A 102 4.42 1.35 -5.59
CA ALA A 102 5.50 0.98 -4.67
C ALA A 102 6.90 1.44 -5.14
N PHE A 103 7.09 1.62 -6.45
CA PHE A 103 8.37 1.99 -7.07
C PHE A 103 8.53 3.49 -7.33
N CYS A 104 7.51 4.29 -7.03
CA CYS A 104 7.54 5.73 -7.29
C CYS A 104 8.27 6.50 -6.18
N ARG A 105 8.79 7.68 -6.49
CA ARG A 105 9.54 8.55 -5.56
C ARG A 105 8.77 8.91 -4.29
N THR A 106 7.47 9.16 -4.36
CA THR A 106 6.64 9.47 -3.18
C THR A 106 6.71 8.34 -2.16
N TYR A 107 6.37 7.12 -2.57
CA TYR A 107 6.37 5.96 -1.67
C TYR A 107 7.76 5.45 -1.34
N HIS A 108 8.71 5.50 -2.28
CA HIS A 108 10.10 5.17 -2.02
C HIS A 108 10.69 6.02 -0.89
N ARG A 109 10.46 7.34 -0.92
CA ARG A 109 10.95 8.26 0.12
C ARG A 109 10.30 8.00 1.47
N TYR A 110 8.98 7.78 1.48
CA TYR A 110 8.26 7.54 2.71
C TYR A 110 8.67 6.20 3.34
N ALA A 111 8.66 5.10 2.57
CA ALA A 111 9.08 3.79 3.03
C ALA A 111 10.54 3.77 3.49
N THR A 112 11.44 4.49 2.81
CA THR A 112 12.83 4.68 3.30
C THR A 112 12.86 5.34 4.68
N SER A 113 12.08 6.40 4.86
CA SER A 113 12.05 7.14 6.13
C SER A 113 11.44 6.29 7.25
N LEU A 114 10.36 5.56 6.94
CA LEU A 114 9.71 4.64 7.87
C LEU A 114 10.63 3.49 8.27
N ALA A 115 11.29 2.83 7.31
CA ALA A 115 12.22 1.74 7.57
C ALA A 115 13.38 2.19 8.47
N ALA A 116 13.97 3.35 8.17
CA ALA A 116 15.06 3.92 8.95
C ALA A 116 14.62 4.30 10.38
N ALA A 117 13.47 4.97 10.52
CA ALA A 117 13.00 5.45 11.82
C ALA A 117 12.46 4.34 12.71
N ALA A 118 11.74 3.37 12.12
CA ALA A 118 11.19 2.23 12.86
C ALA A 118 12.24 1.15 13.13
N GLY A 119 13.34 1.10 12.37
CA GLY A 119 14.24 -0.06 12.39
C GLY A 119 13.50 -1.33 11.95
N ALA A 120 12.63 -1.21 10.94
CA ALA A 120 11.75 -2.28 10.46
C ALA A 120 12.02 -2.60 8.99
N LEU A 121 11.81 -3.87 8.60
CA LEU A 121 11.80 -4.24 7.19
C LEU A 121 10.44 -3.84 6.60
N VAL A 122 10.45 -2.93 5.62
CA VAL A 122 9.21 -2.44 4.97
C VAL A 122 9.05 -3.08 3.60
N HIS A 123 7.84 -3.54 3.29
CA HIS A 123 7.49 -4.22 2.04
C HIS A 123 6.31 -3.52 1.34
N PRO A 124 6.56 -2.46 0.52
CA PRO A 124 5.52 -1.80 -0.27
C PRO A 124 5.02 -2.64 -1.45
N ILE A 125 3.71 -2.66 -1.67
CA ILE A 125 3.03 -3.48 -2.70
C ILE A 125 1.90 -2.73 -3.42
N PRO A 126 1.49 -3.21 -4.63
CA PRO A 126 0.38 -2.63 -5.38
C PRO A 126 -0.93 -2.55 -4.59
N ALA A 127 -1.67 -1.46 -4.82
CA ALA A 127 -2.94 -1.18 -4.17
C ALA A 127 -4.12 -1.99 -4.75
N ALA A 128 -4.10 -3.32 -4.59
CA ALA A 128 -5.22 -4.22 -4.86
C ALA A 128 -5.37 -5.28 -3.76
N TYR A 129 -6.60 -5.70 -3.45
CA TYR A 129 -6.88 -6.57 -2.29
C TYR A 129 -6.27 -7.98 -2.41
N ASP A 130 -6.34 -8.61 -3.59
CA ASP A 130 -5.77 -9.94 -3.80
C ASP A 130 -4.24 -9.90 -3.85
N ASP A 131 -3.67 -8.86 -4.45
CA ASP A 131 -2.23 -8.62 -4.48
C ASP A 131 -1.70 -8.40 -3.06
N ALA A 132 -2.42 -7.62 -2.25
CA ALA A 132 -2.09 -7.40 -0.85
C ALA A 132 -2.14 -8.67 0.00
N TRP A 133 -3.14 -9.52 -0.25
CA TRP A 133 -3.23 -10.82 0.38
C TRP A 133 -2.08 -11.75 -0.04
N SER A 134 -1.78 -11.83 -1.34
CA SER A 134 -0.68 -12.64 -1.88
C SER A 134 0.67 -12.21 -1.30
N ALA A 135 0.90 -10.90 -1.22
CA ALA A 135 2.08 -10.32 -0.61
C ALA A 135 2.23 -10.62 0.87
N LEU A 136 1.15 -10.49 1.66
CA LEU A 136 1.19 -10.83 3.08
C LEU A 136 1.55 -12.31 3.27
N ARG A 137 0.89 -13.21 2.53
CA ARG A 137 1.19 -14.65 2.59
C ARG A 137 2.64 -14.95 2.19
N TRP A 138 3.12 -14.34 1.11
CA TRP A 138 4.50 -14.52 0.66
C TRP A 138 5.51 -14.02 1.71
N ALA A 139 5.28 -12.83 2.26
CA ALA A 139 6.21 -12.20 3.20
C ALA A 139 6.26 -12.89 4.57
N THR A 140 5.15 -13.52 4.98
CA THR A 140 5.01 -14.20 6.28
C THR A 140 5.15 -15.72 6.18
N SER A 141 5.35 -16.25 4.98
CA SER A 141 5.50 -17.69 4.73
C SER A 141 6.76 -18.23 5.43
N PRO A 142 6.66 -19.33 6.20
CA PRO A 142 7.83 -20.04 6.71
C PRO A 142 8.75 -20.57 5.59
N LEU A 143 8.22 -20.70 4.38
CA LEU A 143 8.93 -21.18 3.19
C LEU A 143 9.48 -20.04 2.33
N THR A 144 9.46 -18.79 2.82
CA THR A 144 10.01 -17.66 2.06
C THR A 144 11.50 -17.91 1.76
N THR A 145 11.85 -17.84 0.48
CA THR A 145 13.23 -18.02 -0.01
C THR A 145 13.97 -16.70 -0.12
N ASP A 146 13.29 -15.58 0.16
CA ASP A 146 13.91 -14.26 0.13
C ASP A 146 14.90 -14.11 1.29
N PRO A 147 16.18 -13.82 1.03
CA PRO A 147 17.20 -13.83 2.07
C PRO A 147 17.02 -12.71 3.10
N TRP A 148 16.40 -11.58 2.73
CA TRP A 148 16.18 -10.48 3.68
C TRP A 148 15.03 -10.79 4.61
N LEU A 149 13.93 -11.33 4.09
CA LEU A 149 12.82 -11.78 4.93
C LEU A 149 13.24 -12.94 5.83
N ALA A 150 13.88 -13.97 5.28
CA ALA A 150 14.28 -15.15 6.04
C ALA A 150 15.28 -14.82 7.17
N THR A 151 16.22 -13.90 6.92
CA THR A 151 17.29 -13.56 7.88
C THR A 151 16.86 -12.48 8.86
N HIS A 152 16.18 -11.42 8.39
CA HIS A 152 15.99 -10.20 9.17
C HIS A 152 14.56 -9.96 9.65
N ALA A 153 13.51 -10.59 9.10
CA ALA A 153 12.13 -10.31 9.49
C ALA A 153 11.63 -11.23 10.63
N ASP A 154 11.01 -10.64 11.65
CA ASP A 154 10.28 -11.34 12.70
C ASP A 154 8.80 -11.46 12.31
N PRO A 155 8.34 -12.64 11.83
CA PRO A 155 6.96 -12.82 11.41
C PRO A 155 5.94 -12.65 12.56
N ARG A 156 6.36 -12.80 13.83
CA ARG A 156 5.49 -12.57 14.99
C ARG A 156 5.25 -11.08 15.24
N ARG A 157 6.05 -10.22 14.63
CA ARG A 157 5.95 -8.76 14.72
C ARG A 157 5.62 -8.19 13.34
N THR A 158 4.65 -8.81 12.67
CA THR A 158 4.12 -8.38 11.38
C THR A 158 3.06 -7.31 11.60
N PHE A 159 3.23 -6.18 10.93
CA PHE A 159 2.29 -5.08 10.88
C PHE A 159 1.83 -4.84 9.45
N LEU A 160 0.53 -4.59 9.29
CA LEU A 160 -0.02 -4.04 8.05
C LEU A 160 -0.08 -2.52 8.19
N ALA A 161 0.30 -1.80 7.15
CA ALA A 161 0.24 -0.34 7.16
C ALA A 161 -0.19 0.18 5.78
N GLY A 162 -0.86 1.32 5.76
CA GLY A 162 -1.14 2.01 4.51
C GLY A 162 -1.81 3.35 4.73
N ASP A 163 -1.73 4.18 3.70
CA ASP A 163 -2.37 5.49 3.68
C ASP A 163 -3.50 5.55 2.63
N SER A 164 -4.54 6.36 2.86
CA SER A 164 -5.59 6.58 1.87
C SER A 164 -6.24 5.24 1.41
N ALA A 165 -6.31 5.00 0.10
CA ALA A 165 -6.72 3.72 -0.48
C ALA A 165 -5.88 2.52 0.04
N GLY A 166 -4.59 2.72 0.32
CA GLY A 166 -3.73 1.70 0.90
C GLY A 166 -4.08 1.38 2.36
N GLY A 167 -4.52 2.38 3.13
CA GLY A 167 -5.04 2.17 4.50
C GLY A 167 -6.32 1.33 4.50
N ASN A 168 -7.19 1.56 3.52
CA ASN A 168 -8.37 0.72 3.28
C ASN A 168 -7.98 -0.74 2.94
N ILE A 169 -7.02 -0.93 2.02
CA ILE A 169 -6.58 -2.27 1.64
C ILE A 169 -5.87 -2.97 2.79
N ALA A 170 -5.09 -2.25 3.60
CA ALA A 170 -4.45 -2.78 4.80
C ALA A 170 -5.49 -3.30 5.80
N TYR A 171 -6.56 -2.53 6.03
CA TYR A 171 -7.71 -2.96 6.82
C TYR A 171 -8.33 -4.26 6.29
N HIS A 172 -8.68 -4.30 5.00
CA HIS A 172 -9.32 -5.50 4.40
C HIS A 172 -8.39 -6.71 4.36
N THR A 173 -7.09 -6.50 4.22
CA THR A 173 -6.09 -7.57 4.29
C THR A 173 -6.04 -8.17 5.70
N ALA A 174 -6.12 -7.33 6.74
CA ALA A 174 -6.18 -7.77 8.13
C ALA A 174 -7.49 -8.52 8.46
N VAL A 175 -8.62 -8.02 7.96
CA VAL A 175 -9.92 -8.72 8.05
C VAL A 175 -9.86 -10.07 7.36
N ARG A 176 -9.23 -10.16 6.17
CA ARG A 176 -9.07 -11.45 5.48
C ARG A 176 -8.17 -12.42 6.25
N ALA A 177 -7.12 -11.92 6.88
CA ALA A 177 -6.23 -12.73 7.73
C ALA A 177 -6.98 -13.37 8.92
N SER A 178 -8.02 -12.73 9.46
CA SER A 178 -8.82 -13.31 10.54
C SER A 178 -9.63 -14.53 10.16
N ARG A 179 -10.04 -14.59 8.90
CA ARG A 179 -10.82 -15.69 8.33
C ARG A 179 -9.93 -16.84 7.82
N ARG A 180 -8.61 -16.63 7.75
CA ARG A 180 -7.63 -17.56 7.17
C ARG A 180 -6.37 -17.66 8.03
N ARG A 181 -6.54 -17.94 9.32
CA ARG A 181 -5.44 -17.94 10.30
C ARG A 181 -4.35 -18.98 10.01
N ASP A 182 -4.68 -20.03 9.27
CA ASP A 182 -3.72 -21.07 8.89
C ASP A 182 -2.81 -20.62 7.72
N ASP A 183 -3.19 -19.57 6.98
CA ASP A 183 -2.46 -19.11 5.78
C ASP A 183 -1.32 -18.12 6.11
N VAL A 184 -1.34 -17.48 7.29
CA VAL A 184 -0.38 -16.42 7.67
C VAL A 184 -0.01 -16.51 9.15
N THR A 185 1.23 -16.15 9.49
CA THR A 185 1.59 -15.89 10.89
C THR A 185 0.87 -14.62 11.35
N GLY A 186 0.36 -14.61 12.58
CA GLY A 186 -0.57 -13.58 13.06
C GLY A 186 -0.09 -12.14 12.88
N VAL A 187 -1.04 -11.25 12.53
CA VAL A 187 -0.79 -9.81 12.39
C VAL A 187 -0.84 -9.15 13.77
N GLU A 188 0.28 -8.61 14.22
CA GLU A 188 0.41 -7.97 15.54
C GLU A 188 -0.40 -6.67 15.62
N GLY A 189 -0.42 -5.88 14.54
CA GLY A 189 -1.26 -4.70 14.45
C GLY A 189 -1.38 -4.08 13.07
N VAL A 190 -2.28 -3.10 12.96
CA VAL A 190 -2.55 -2.37 11.71
C VAL A 190 -2.43 -0.86 11.92
N VAL A 191 -1.71 -0.18 11.02
CA VAL A 191 -1.59 1.27 10.97
C VAL A 191 -2.35 1.81 9.76
N ILE A 192 -3.43 2.53 10.01
CA ILE A 192 -4.40 2.99 9.01
C ILE A 192 -4.32 4.52 8.96
N VAL A 193 -3.64 5.07 7.96
CA VAL A 193 -3.40 6.52 7.85
C VAL A 193 -4.38 7.14 6.86
N GLN A 194 -5.18 8.11 7.31
CA GLN A 194 -6.12 8.87 6.48
C GLN A 194 -6.93 7.97 5.53
N PRO A 195 -7.59 6.91 6.05
CA PRO A 195 -8.07 5.84 5.19
C PRO A 195 -9.18 6.26 4.23
N TYR A 196 -9.19 5.64 3.05
CA TYR A 196 -10.29 5.76 2.13
C TYR A 196 -11.48 4.89 2.55
N PHE A 197 -12.37 5.45 3.35
CA PHE A 197 -13.70 4.91 3.60
C PHE A 197 -14.74 5.92 3.16
N TRP A 198 -15.89 5.44 2.72
CA TRP A 198 -16.97 6.24 2.14
C TRP A 198 -18.33 5.57 2.34
N GLY A 199 -19.40 6.25 1.94
CA GLY A 199 -20.77 5.74 2.06
C GLY A 199 -21.74 6.60 1.24
N ALA A 200 -22.94 6.10 0.95
CA ALA A 200 -23.99 6.92 0.35
C ALA A 200 -24.66 7.85 1.38
N GLU A 201 -24.74 7.46 2.66
CA GLU A 201 -25.14 8.37 3.76
C GLU A 201 -24.15 9.54 3.83
N ARG A 202 -24.61 10.79 3.73
CA ARG A 202 -23.75 11.97 3.78
C ARG A 202 -23.49 12.42 5.20
N LEU A 203 -22.22 12.67 5.52
CA LEU A 203 -21.85 13.19 6.84
C LEU A 203 -21.83 14.71 6.84
N PRO A 204 -22.15 15.39 7.97
CA PRO A 204 -22.14 16.85 8.03
C PRO A 204 -20.81 17.51 7.64
N SER A 205 -19.69 16.79 7.82
CA SER A 205 -18.34 17.24 7.46
C SER A 205 -18.00 17.07 5.97
N GLU A 206 -18.81 16.34 5.20
CA GLU A 206 -18.55 16.06 3.79
C GLU A 206 -19.08 17.21 2.91
N SER A 207 -18.16 18.03 2.38
CA SER A 207 -18.54 19.15 1.50
C SER A 207 -19.09 18.66 0.14
N ALA A 208 -19.95 19.46 -0.50
CA ALA A 208 -20.51 19.10 -1.81
C ALA A 208 -19.44 18.86 -2.90
N ALA A 209 -18.31 19.58 -2.85
CA ALA A 209 -17.21 19.39 -3.79
C ALA A 209 -16.47 18.06 -3.55
N ALA A 210 -16.22 17.72 -2.28
CA ALA A 210 -15.69 16.44 -1.86
C ALA A 210 -16.57 15.28 -2.31
N VAL A 211 -17.88 15.39 -2.07
CA VAL A 211 -18.88 14.41 -2.48
C VAL A 211 -18.80 14.14 -3.98
N ASN A 212 -18.76 15.19 -4.81
CA ASN A 212 -18.69 15.03 -6.27
C ASN A 212 -17.43 14.28 -6.76
N GLY A 213 -16.29 14.46 -6.11
CA GLY A 213 -15.05 13.77 -6.48
C GLY A 213 -15.01 12.31 -5.99
N VAL A 214 -15.24 12.13 -4.70
CA VAL A 214 -15.12 10.82 -4.01
C VAL A 214 -16.24 9.86 -4.46
N ASP A 215 -17.46 10.36 -4.71
CA ASP A 215 -18.59 9.54 -5.18
C ASP A 215 -18.36 8.86 -6.52
N ARG A 216 -17.59 9.51 -7.40
CA ARG A 216 -17.33 9.02 -8.76
C ARG A 216 -16.19 8.02 -8.79
N LEU A 217 -15.28 8.09 -7.83
CA LEU A 217 -14.06 7.30 -7.82
C LEU A 217 -14.36 5.81 -7.63
N TRP A 218 -15.16 5.42 -6.63
CA TRP A 218 -15.41 4.00 -6.37
C TRP A 218 -16.17 3.28 -7.49
N PRO A 219 -17.28 3.84 -8.04
CA PRO A 219 -17.91 3.28 -9.23
C PRO A 219 -16.96 3.23 -10.43
N PHE A 220 -16.08 4.22 -10.59
CA PHE A 220 -15.11 4.20 -11.68
C PHE A 220 -14.09 3.06 -11.54
N VAL A 221 -13.44 2.92 -10.39
CA VAL A 221 -12.40 1.87 -10.19
C VAL A 221 -12.98 0.46 -10.16
N THR A 222 -14.29 0.33 -9.87
CA THR A 222 -15.01 -0.94 -9.96
C THR A 222 -15.69 -1.16 -11.31
N ALA A 223 -15.47 -0.28 -12.30
CA ALA A 223 -16.11 -0.34 -13.63
C ALA A 223 -17.65 -0.48 -13.55
N GLY A 224 -18.26 0.27 -12.62
CA GLY A 224 -19.69 0.30 -12.36
C GLY A 224 -20.24 -0.95 -11.66
N GLN A 225 -19.39 -1.92 -11.31
CA GLN A 225 -19.83 -3.14 -10.64
C GLN A 225 -20.23 -2.93 -9.17
N ALA A 226 -19.83 -1.80 -8.58
CA ALA A 226 -20.23 -1.44 -7.24
C ALA A 226 -20.46 0.07 -7.07
N GLY A 227 -21.37 0.41 -6.16
CA GLY A 227 -21.68 1.78 -5.75
C GLY A 227 -21.06 2.12 -4.39
N ASN A 228 -21.43 3.29 -3.85
CA ASN A 228 -20.85 3.80 -2.60
C ASN A 228 -21.32 3.08 -1.32
N GLU A 229 -22.26 2.13 -1.44
CA GLU A 229 -22.68 1.22 -0.36
C GLU A 229 -21.86 -0.08 -0.29
N ASP A 230 -20.82 -0.21 -1.12
CA ASP A 230 -19.97 -1.39 -1.12
C ASP A 230 -19.25 -1.56 0.22
N PRO A 231 -19.33 -2.74 0.87
CA PRO A 231 -18.65 -3.01 2.14
C PRO A 231 -17.14 -2.73 2.12
N ARG A 232 -16.51 -2.81 0.94
CA ARG A 232 -15.09 -2.51 0.78
C ARG A 232 -14.75 -1.06 1.12
N ILE A 233 -15.67 -0.12 0.93
CA ILE A 233 -15.48 1.27 1.34
C ILE A 233 -16.43 1.69 2.47
N ASN A 234 -17.46 0.90 2.77
CA ASN A 234 -18.40 1.10 3.88
C ASN A 234 -18.47 -0.16 4.78
N PRO A 235 -17.46 -0.42 5.62
CA PRO A 235 -17.31 -1.70 6.32
C PRO A 235 -18.45 -1.99 7.30
N THR A 236 -18.86 -3.25 7.36
CA THR A 236 -19.93 -3.72 8.28
C THR A 236 -19.39 -3.96 9.69
N ASP A 237 -20.28 -4.03 10.69
CA ASP A 237 -19.86 -4.32 12.08
C ASP A 237 -19.20 -5.71 12.19
N GLU A 238 -19.63 -6.67 11.37
CA GLU A 238 -19.05 -8.01 11.32
C GLU A 238 -17.60 -7.99 10.81
N GLU A 239 -17.28 -7.14 9.83
CA GLU A 239 -15.90 -6.97 9.34
C GLU A 239 -15.01 -6.30 10.39
N ILE A 240 -15.54 -5.31 11.12
CA ILE A 240 -14.81 -4.64 12.20
C ILE A 240 -14.57 -5.62 13.37
N ALA A 241 -15.56 -6.42 13.75
CA ALA A 241 -15.40 -7.49 14.72
C ALA A 241 -14.37 -8.54 14.24
N SER A 242 -14.36 -8.86 12.95
CA SER A 242 -13.36 -9.75 12.34
C SER A 242 -11.95 -9.19 12.47
N LEU A 243 -11.73 -7.89 12.26
CA LEU A 243 -10.43 -7.23 12.45
C LEU A 243 -9.94 -7.39 13.90
N THR A 244 -10.78 -7.05 14.88
CA THR A 244 -10.43 -7.04 16.30
C THR A 244 -10.16 -8.45 16.86
N SER A 245 -10.68 -9.49 16.21
CA SER A 245 -10.35 -10.87 16.55
C SER A 245 -8.90 -11.25 16.18
N THR A 246 -8.30 -10.59 15.18
CA THR A 246 -6.96 -10.93 14.66
C THR A 246 -5.88 -10.00 15.12
N CYS A 247 -6.14 -8.70 15.03
CA CYS A 247 -5.15 -7.70 15.38
C CYS A 247 -5.30 -7.35 16.85
N ARG A 248 -4.20 -7.37 17.59
CA ARG A 248 -4.21 -6.90 18.98
C ARG A 248 -4.25 -5.38 19.06
N ARG A 249 -3.71 -4.72 18.04
CA ARG A 249 -3.46 -3.28 18.06
C ARG A 249 -3.88 -2.66 16.74
N VAL A 250 -4.64 -1.57 16.81
CA VAL A 250 -5.01 -0.77 15.64
C VAL A 250 -4.66 0.68 15.90
N MET A 251 -3.98 1.33 14.97
CA MET A 251 -3.78 2.77 14.96
C MET A 251 -4.55 3.35 13.78
N VAL A 252 -5.43 4.31 14.03
CA VAL A 252 -6.09 5.11 13.01
C VAL A 252 -5.52 6.53 13.10
N ALA A 253 -4.92 7.03 12.03
CA ALA A 253 -4.47 8.41 11.95
C ALA A 253 -5.37 9.21 11.01
N VAL A 254 -5.81 10.39 11.42
CA VAL A 254 -6.65 11.29 10.64
C VAL A 254 -6.03 12.68 10.58
N ALA A 255 -6.39 13.48 9.57
CA ALA A 255 -6.00 14.89 9.51
C ALA A 255 -7.24 15.79 9.55
N GLU A 256 -7.13 16.91 10.25
CA GLU A 256 -8.27 17.78 10.55
C GLU A 256 -9.02 18.26 9.30
N LYS A 257 -8.30 18.59 8.22
CA LYS A 257 -8.88 19.14 6.98
C LYS A 257 -9.18 18.09 5.93
N ASP A 258 -8.90 16.81 6.23
CA ASP A 258 -9.18 15.73 5.31
C ASP A 258 -10.69 15.50 5.18
N THR A 259 -11.17 15.46 3.94
CA THR A 259 -12.56 15.11 3.61
C THR A 259 -12.98 13.75 4.19
N LEU A 260 -12.05 12.80 4.29
CA LEU A 260 -12.29 11.44 4.76
C LEU A 260 -12.15 11.30 6.29
N ARG A 261 -11.79 12.39 6.99
CA ARG A 261 -11.53 12.41 8.44
C ARG A 261 -12.62 11.71 9.23
N GLU A 262 -13.86 12.14 9.04
CA GLU A 262 -14.98 11.68 9.86
C GLU A 262 -15.25 10.19 9.66
N ARG A 263 -15.00 9.65 8.47
CA ARG A 263 -15.09 8.21 8.18
C ARG A 263 -14.00 7.43 8.91
N GLY A 264 -12.78 7.98 8.97
CA GLY A 264 -11.70 7.44 9.78
C GLY A 264 -12.01 7.44 11.28
N VAL A 265 -12.59 8.53 11.80
CA VAL A 265 -13.03 8.62 13.21
C VAL A 265 -14.14 7.60 13.52
N ARG A 266 -15.14 7.47 12.64
CA ARG A 266 -16.19 6.43 12.80
C ARG A 266 -15.62 5.01 12.82
N LEU A 267 -14.62 4.71 11.99
CA LEU A 267 -13.93 3.42 12.05
C LEU A 267 -13.24 3.23 13.41
N PHE A 268 -12.52 4.25 13.89
CA PHE A 268 -11.86 4.21 15.19
C PHE A 268 -12.85 3.91 16.33
N ASP A 269 -13.98 4.63 16.39
CA ASP A 269 -14.97 4.44 17.44
C ASP A 269 -15.56 3.02 17.42
N ARG A 270 -15.91 2.49 16.23
CA ARG A 270 -16.43 1.11 16.09
C ARG A 270 -15.40 0.05 16.47
N VAL A 271 -14.12 0.25 16.14
CA VAL A 271 -13.03 -0.64 16.58
C VAL A 271 -12.85 -0.57 18.10
N ARG A 272 -12.94 0.63 18.69
CA ARG A 272 -12.85 0.82 20.14
C ARG A 272 -13.94 0.04 20.86
N GLU A 273 -15.19 0.20 20.42
CA GLU A 273 -16.34 -0.50 20.99
C GLU A 273 -16.15 -2.03 20.94
N CYS A 274 -15.67 -2.57 19.81
CA CYS A 274 -15.36 -3.99 19.69
C CYS A 274 -14.29 -4.45 20.70
N TYR A 275 -13.19 -3.70 20.86
CA TYR A 275 -12.16 -4.06 21.85
C TYR A 275 -12.62 -3.91 23.30
N GLU A 276 -13.48 -2.94 23.60
CA GLU A 276 -14.09 -2.78 24.93
C GLU A 276 -15.00 -3.97 25.26
N LEU A 277 -15.79 -4.45 24.28
CA LEU A 277 -16.66 -5.60 24.44
C LEU A 277 -15.89 -6.91 24.64
N THR A 278 -14.79 -7.11 23.92
CA THR A 278 -14.01 -8.37 24.00
C THR A 278 -12.93 -8.35 25.07
N GLY A 279 -12.52 -7.16 25.54
CA GLY A 279 -11.38 -6.99 26.44
C GLY A 279 -10.04 -7.44 25.83
N SER A 280 -9.94 -7.48 24.48
CA SER A 280 -8.88 -8.23 23.78
C SER A 280 -8.04 -7.42 22.78
N GLY A 281 -7.77 -6.15 23.04
CA GLY A 281 -6.87 -5.34 22.21
C GLY A 281 -6.84 -3.87 22.60
N GLU A 282 -6.18 -3.07 21.77
CA GLU A 282 -6.12 -1.62 21.92
C GLU A 282 -6.26 -0.92 20.56
N VAL A 283 -6.92 0.24 20.58
CA VAL A 283 -7.00 1.13 19.43
C VAL A 283 -6.50 2.52 19.80
N THR A 284 -5.72 3.13 18.91
CA THR A 284 -5.16 4.48 19.09
C THR A 284 -5.63 5.40 17.96
N LEU A 285 -6.16 6.57 18.31
CA LEU A 285 -6.45 7.64 17.36
C LEU A 285 -5.30 8.65 17.38
N VAL A 286 -4.79 9.02 16.21
CA VAL A 286 -3.82 10.11 16.05
C VAL A 286 -4.43 11.16 15.13
N GLU A 287 -4.68 12.36 15.65
CA GLU A 287 -5.19 13.48 14.84
C GLU A 287 -4.09 14.49 14.56
N SER A 288 -3.94 14.88 13.29
CA SER A 288 -3.01 15.93 12.85
C SER A 288 -3.76 17.23 12.57
N GLU A 289 -3.71 18.16 13.53
CA GLU A 289 -4.32 19.48 13.44
C GLU A 289 -3.72 20.31 12.29
N GLY A 290 -4.57 21.03 11.57
CA GLY A 290 -4.21 21.95 10.51
C GLY A 290 -3.77 21.30 9.20
N GLU A 291 -3.64 19.98 9.15
CA GLU A 291 -3.15 19.22 8.01
C GLU A 291 -4.27 18.66 7.11
N ASP A 292 -3.90 18.32 5.89
CA ASP A 292 -4.80 17.82 4.84
C ASP A 292 -4.40 16.38 4.43
N HIS A 293 -5.17 15.75 3.56
CA HIS A 293 -4.93 14.40 3.06
C HIS A 293 -3.52 14.25 2.45
N GLY A 294 -2.82 13.17 2.81
CA GLY A 294 -1.47 12.84 2.36
C GLY A 294 -0.35 13.77 2.83
N PHE A 295 -0.59 14.69 3.78
CA PHE A 295 0.41 15.70 4.16
C PHE A 295 1.80 15.13 4.53
N HIS A 296 1.82 13.95 5.15
CA HIS A 296 3.02 13.24 5.60
C HIS A 296 3.87 12.72 4.44
N LEU A 297 3.25 12.43 3.29
CA LEU A 297 3.95 12.04 2.06
C LEU A 297 4.50 13.27 1.32
N TYR A 298 3.67 14.31 1.19
CA TYR A 298 3.98 15.46 0.33
C TYR A 298 4.79 16.56 1.03
N ASN A 299 4.74 16.63 2.37
CA ASN A 299 5.44 17.64 3.17
C ASN A 299 6.21 16.99 4.35
N PRO A 300 7.06 15.97 4.11
CA PRO A 300 7.61 15.11 5.17
C PRO A 300 8.52 15.82 6.18
N LEU A 301 8.95 17.05 5.88
CA LEU A 301 9.81 17.84 6.76
C LEU A 301 9.03 18.68 7.77
N ARG A 302 7.69 18.76 7.67
CA ARG A 302 6.84 19.48 8.63
C ARG A 302 6.89 18.83 10.01
N ALA A 303 6.72 19.64 11.06
CA ALA A 303 6.68 19.16 12.43
C ALA A 303 5.54 18.13 12.63
N THR A 304 4.35 18.43 12.12
CA THR A 304 3.20 17.51 12.08
C THR A 304 3.52 16.17 11.40
N SER A 305 4.23 16.19 10.27
CA SER A 305 4.60 14.95 9.57
C SER A 305 5.60 14.11 10.37
N ARG A 306 6.52 14.77 11.08
CA ARG A 306 7.44 14.08 12.00
C ARG A 306 6.71 13.50 13.21
N MET A 307 5.79 14.25 13.80
CA MET A 307 4.97 13.75 14.92
C MET A 307 4.15 12.53 14.52
N LEU A 308 3.51 12.53 13.34
CA LEU A 308 2.81 11.35 12.84
C LEU A 308 3.76 10.16 12.65
N MET A 309 4.93 10.39 12.05
CA MET A 309 5.96 9.35 11.90
C MET A 309 6.40 8.80 13.27
N GLU A 310 6.62 9.66 14.26
CA GLU A 310 6.98 9.27 15.63
C GLU A 310 5.89 8.40 16.27
N SER A 311 4.61 8.75 16.13
CA SER A 311 3.51 7.92 16.61
C SER A 311 3.48 6.54 15.95
N ILE A 312 3.69 6.46 14.63
CA ILE A 312 3.75 5.20 13.89
C ILE A 312 4.94 4.35 14.38
N VAL A 313 6.12 4.96 14.54
CA VAL A 313 7.33 4.29 15.02
C VAL A 313 7.14 3.76 16.44
N GLN A 314 6.54 4.56 17.34
CA GLN A 314 6.24 4.14 18.71
C GLN A 314 5.25 2.98 18.73
N PHE A 315 4.23 3.01 17.87
CA PHE A 315 3.26 1.92 17.73
C PHE A 315 3.96 0.61 17.31
N ILE A 316 4.81 0.63 16.29
CA ILE A 316 5.52 -0.55 15.78
C ILE A 316 6.53 -1.10 16.80
N ASN A 317 7.25 -0.21 17.47
CA ASN A 317 8.34 -0.58 18.38
C ASN A 317 7.89 -0.88 19.81
N ARG A 318 6.63 -0.61 20.16
CA ARG A 318 6.08 -1.03 21.46
C ARG A 318 6.20 -2.55 21.61
N PRO A 319 6.81 -3.05 22.70
CA PRO A 319 6.94 -4.47 22.95
C PRO A 319 5.55 -5.14 23.01
N PRO A 320 5.41 -6.40 22.55
CA PRO A 320 4.20 -7.17 22.79
C PRO A 320 3.90 -7.19 24.29
N ALA A 321 2.64 -7.00 24.67
CA ALA A 321 2.24 -7.23 26.06
C ALA A 321 2.63 -8.66 26.47
N PRO A 322 3.15 -8.89 27.69
CA PRO A 322 3.46 -10.25 28.14
C PRO A 322 2.21 -11.10 27.99
N GLU A 323 2.35 -12.27 27.37
CA GLU A 323 1.26 -13.25 27.35
C GLU A 323 0.83 -13.48 28.80
N LYS A 324 -0.44 -13.24 29.11
CA LYS A 324 -0.99 -13.70 30.37
C LYS A 324 -0.80 -15.21 30.35
N ASN A 325 0.12 -15.73 31.17
CA ASN A 325 0.38 -17.16 31.29
C ASN A 325 -0.94 -17.88 31.53
N GLY A 326 -1.52 -18.45 30.48
CA GLY A 326 -2.59 -19.41 30.57
C GLY A 326 -1.97 -20.68 31.10
N GLY A 327 -1.96 -20.82 32.43
CA GLY A 327 -1.55 -22.05 33.09
C GLY A 327 -2.32 -23.23 32.49
N LEU A 328 -1.57 -24.25 32.08
CA LEU A 328 -2.12 -25.57 31.82
C LEU A 328 -2.98 -26.01 33.01
N HIS A 329 -4.27 -26.25 32.78
CA HIS A 329 -5.02 -27.24 33.55
C HIS A 329 -5.89 -28.07 32.61
N HIS A 330 -5.43 -29.31 32.45
CA HIS A 330 -6.15 -30.55 32.22
C HIS A 330 -7.64 -30.50 31.84
N LEU A 331 -7.92 -31.17 30.71
CA LEU A 331 -9.12 -31.96 30.44
C LEU A 331 -9.80 -32.47 31.71
N HIS A 332 -11.02 -32.01 31.95
CA HIS A 332 -12.05 -32.87 32.53
C HIS A 332 -13.38 -32.57 31.84
N ALA A 333 -13.88 -33.61 31.17
CA ALA A 333 -15.25 -33.73 30.70
C ALA A 333 -16.22 -33.36 31.82
N TRP A 334 -17.21 -32.54 31.50
CA TRP A 334 -18.41 -32.40 32.32
C TRP A 334 -19.60 -32.87 31.50
N GLU A 335 -20.11 -34.02 31.94
CA GLU A 335 -21.33 -34.67 31.50
C GLU A 335 -22.56 -33.79 31.72
N GLU A 336 -23.53 -33.97 30.83
CA GLU A 336 -24.91 -33.54 31.00
C GLU A 336 -25.47 -34.04 32.35
N LYS A 337 -26.06 -33.12 33.13
CA LYS A 337 -27.15 -33.49 34.03
C LYS A 337 -28.31 -32.53 33.85
N SER A 338 -29.40 -33.14 33.39
CA SER A 338 -30.74 -32.61 33.30
C SER A 338 -31.22 -32.06 34.65
N LEU A 339 -31.97 -30.96 34.60
CA LEU A 339 -33.03 -30.67 35.55
C LEU A 339 -34.17 -29.99 34.79
N SER A 340 -35.23 -30.75 34.63
CA SER A 340 -36.51 -30.36 34.06
C SER A 340 -37.28 -29.46 35.02
N ARG A 341 -37.88 -28.38 34.48
CA ARG A 341 -39.22 -27.96 34.90
C ARG A 341 -39.94 -27.19 33.79
N THR A 342 -40.77 -27.96 33.10
CA THR A 342 -42.11 -27.66 32.56
C THR A 342 -42.83 -26.45 33.23
N THR A 343 -43.65 -25.62 32.56
CA THR A 343 -44.57 -25.83 31.42
C THR A 343 -45.08 -24.49 30.84
N ASN A 344 -45.25 -24.50 29.51
CA ASN A 344 -46.37 -24.01 28.69
C ASN A 344 -46.67 -22.49 28.55
N LYS A 345 -46.48 -21.95 27.34
CA LYS A 345 -47.53 -21.94 26.28
C LYS A 345 -46.98 -21.44 24.93
N THR A 346 -47.18 -22.25 23.89
CA THR A 346 -47.11 -21.97 22.43
C THR A 346 -48.56 -21.76 21.89
N PRO A 347 -48.85 -21.51 20.58
CA PRO A 347 -47.98 -21.51 19.39
C PRO A 347 -48.19 -20.41 18.30
N ALA A 348 -47.27 -20.46 17.33
CA ALA A 348 -47.46 -20.31 15.87
C ALA A 348 -47.33 -18.92 15.21
N ALA A 349 -46.21 -18.73 14.51
CA ALA A 349 -46.23 -18.50 13.06
C ALA A 349 -44.93 -19.04 12.44
N ALA A 350 -45.07 -19.54 11.22
CA ALA A 350 -44.27 -20.59 10.61
C ALA A 350 -42.92 -20.16 10.03
N ALA A 351 -42.05 -21.17 10.01
CA ALA A 351 -40.86 -21.36 9.20
C ALA A 351 -40.81 -20.66 7.83
N ALA A 352 -39.68 -20.00 7.58
CA ALA A 352 -38.98 -20.09 6.32
C ALA A 352 -37.47 -20.03 6.60
N ALA A 353 -36.86 -21.20 6.72
CA ALA A 353 -35.41 -21.34 6.68
C ALA A 353 -34.94 -20.96 5.26
N ALA A 354 -34.61 -19.68 5.05
CA ALA A 354 -33.82 -19.28 3.91
C ALA A 354 -32.36 -19.55 4.28
N ALA A 355 -31.80 -20.62 3.71
CA ALA A 355 -30.37 -20.80 3.65
C ALA A 355 -29.77 -19.54 3.02
N THR A 356 -29.14 -18.69 3.84
CA THR A 356 -28.40 -17.52 3.35
C THR A 356 -27.19 -18.06 2.59
N LYS A 357 -27.39 -18.20 1.28
CA LYS A 357 -26.36 -18.57 0.32
C LYS A 357 -25.26 -17.53 0.43
N LEU A 358 -24.14 -17.93 1.02
CA LEU A 358 -22.90 -17.18 1.17
C LEU A 358 -22.49 -16.64 -0.21
N VAL A 359 -22.77 -15.36 -0.48
CA VAL A 359 -22.26 -14.72 -1.69
C VAL A 359 -20.88 -14.19 -1.37
N MET A 360 -19.85 -15.02 -1.53
CA MET A 360 -18.51 -14.52 -1.81
C MET A 360 -18.58 -13.86 -3.19
N LEU A 361 -18.81 -12.54 -3.22
CA LEU A 361 -18.64 -11.76 -4.44
C LEU A 361 -17.14 -11.65 -4.72
N GLY A 362 -16.64 -12.55 -5.57
CA GLY A 362 -15.32 -12.41 -6.17
C GLY A 362 -15.25 -11.09 -6.94
N VAL A 363 -14.31 -10.24 -6.57
CA VAL A 363 -13.89 -9.07 -7.34
C VAL A 363 -13.04 -9.60 -8.51
N PRO A 364 -13.01 -8.97 -9.71
CA PRO A 364 -12.45 -9.60 -10.90
C PRO A 364 -11.01 -10.03 -10.69
N SER A 365 -10.78 -11.35 -10.74
CA SER A 365 -9.46 -11.92 -10.91
C SER A 365 -8.94 -11.48 -12.27
N ARG A 366 -8.20 -10.38 -12.32
CA ARG A 366 -7.44 -10.01 -13.51
C ARG A 366 -6.05 -10.62 -13.35
N PRO A 367 -5.45 -11.18 -14.43
CA PRO A 367 -3.99 -11.27 -14.48
C PRO A 367 -3.44 -9.88 -14.19
N PHE A 368 -2.43 -9.75 -13.33
CA PHE A 368 -1.74 -8.47 -13.24
C PHE A 368 -1.11 -8.22 -14.62
N ARG A 369 -1.71 -7.29 -15.35
CA ARG A 369 -1.00 -6.54 -16.36
C ARG A 369 -0.39 -5.41 -15.58
N ASP A 370 0.87 -5.14 -15.81
CA ASP A 370 1.54 -3.95 -15.33
C ASP A 370 0.73 -2.69 -15.73
N VAL A 371 -0.24 -2.32 -14.89
CA VAL A 371 -1.27 -1.29 -15.16
C VAL A 371 -0.62 0.10 -15.24
N PHE A 372 0.67 0.18 -14.90
CA PHE A 372 1.43 1.39 -14.66
C PHE A 372 2.70 1.50 -15.54
N ASP A 373 2.89 0.57 -16.49
CA ASP A 373 4.06 0.49 -17.40
C ASP A 373 5.45 0.39 -16.71
N TYR A 374 5.54 0.03 -15.42
CA TYR A 374 6.82 -0.13 -14.71
C TYR A 374 7.54 -1.46 -15.00
N GLY A 375 6.80 -2.47 -15.42
CA GLY A 375 7.26 -3.78 -15.84
C GLY A 375 8.07 -3.76 -17.15
N MET A 376 7.89 -2.75 -18.00
CA MET A 376 8.78 -2.51 -19.16
C MET A 376 10.13 -1.94 -18.69
N ASP A 377 10.13 -0.96 -17.77
CA ASP A 377 11.37 -0.41 -17.17
C ASP A 377 12.16 -1.48 -16.38
N MET A 378 11.45 -2.38 -15.66
CA MET A 378 12.05 -3.54 -14.98
C MET A 378 12.72 -4.52 -15.97
N LYS A 379 12.14 -4.74 -17.15
CA LYS A 379 12.72 -5.62 -18.18
C LYS A 379 13.96 -5.01 -18.82
N GLU A 380 14.00 -3.69 -19.01
CA GLU A 380 15.18 -2.99 -19.56
C GLU A 380 16.38 -3.03 -18.61
N HIS A 381 16.16 -3.04 -17.29
CA HIS A 381 17.25 -3.07 -16.30
C HIS A 381 17.70 -4.49 -15.93
N CYS A 382 16.82 -5.50 -16.03
CA CYS A 382 17.16 -6.90 -15.79
C CYS A 382 17.90 -7.58 -16.96
N SER A 383 18.01 -6.95 -18.12
CA SER A 383 18.61 -7.55 -19.34
C SER A 383 20.08 -7.21 -19.56
N SER A 384 20.80 -6.68 -18.56
CA SER A 384 22.27 -6.61 -18.60
C SER A 384 22.88 -7.94 -18.12
N PRO A 385 23.52 -8.75 -18.99
CA PRO A 385 24.21 -9.94 -18.53
C PRO A 385 25.50 -9.53 -17.83
N ILE A 386 25.60 -9.85 -16.54
CA ILE A 386 26.89 -9.91 -15.84
C ILE A 386 27.67 -11.07 -16.47
N CYS A 387 28.54 -10.76 -17.44
CA CYS A 387 29.50 -11.71 -17.94
C CYS A 387 30.70 -11.75 -16.99
N MET A 388 30.79 -12.86 -16.25
CA MET A 388 32.00 -13.34 -15.61
C MET A 388 33.10 -13.53 -16.65
N SER A 389 34.24 -12.86 -16.50
CA SER A 389 35.50 -13.37 -17.04
C SER A 389 36.59 -13.31 -15.97
N SER A 390 36.95 -14.50 -15.49
CA SER A 390 38.19 -14.75 -14.78
C SER A 390 39.32 -14.89 -15.79
N ALA A 391 40.34 -14.04 -15.71
CA ALA A 391 41.68 -14.36 -16.17
C ALA A 391 42.70 -13.55 -15.35
N ALA A 392 43.49 -14.28 -14.58
CA ALA A 392 44.67 -13.78 -13.89
C ALA A 392 45.74 -13.34 -14.91
N TYR A 393 46.49 -12.27 -14.60
CA TYR A 393 47.96 -12.28 -14.53
C TYR A 393 48.50 -10.92 -14.06
N GLY A 394 49.60 -10.96 -13.32
CA GLY A 394 50.12 -9.88 -12.49
C GLY A 394 50.75 -8.68 -13.20
N GLY A 395 51.13 -7.69 -12.40
CA GLY A 395 51.88 -6.53 -12.87
C GLY A 395 51.99 -5.45 -11.81
N THR A 396 53.22 -5.21 -11.37
CA THR A 396 53.66 -4.37 -10.26
C THR A 396 53.55 -2.85 -10.49
N SER A 397 53.33 -2.14 -9.38
CA SER A 397 54.02 -0.90 -8.94
C SER A 397 53.61 0.51 -9.43
N LYS A 398 53.85 1.43 -8.48
CA LYS A 398 54.00 2.91 -8.50
C LYS A 398 52.72 3.72 -8.23
N PHE A 399 52.56 4.28 -7.02
CA PHE A 399 53.12 5.56 -6.54
C PHE A 399 52.83 6.73 -7.50
N GLU A 400 51.95 7.64 -7.10
CA GLU A 400 52.32 9.04 -6.86
C GLU A 400 51.25 9.82 -6.09
N LYS A 401 51.74 10.75 -5.26
CA LYS A 401 51.03 11.57 -4.28
C LYS A 401 50.60 12.91 -4.89
N CYS A 402 49.68 13.54 -4.16
CA CYS A 402 49.65 14.96 -3.81
C CYS A 402 48.94 15.94 -4.76
N GLY A 403 48.10 16.79 -4.16
CA GLY A 403 47.59 18.01 -4.80
C GLY A 403 46.40 18.61 -4.06
N LYS A 404 46.67 19.43 -3.04
CA LYS A 404 45.69 20.17 -2.24
C LYS A 404 44.99 21.30 -3.03
N ALA A 405 43.73 21.52 -2.64
CA ALA A 405 43.01 22.78 -2.41
C ALA A 405 42.87 23.86 -3.52
N LYS A 406 41.63 24.31 -3.73
CA LYS A 406 41.23 25.72 -3.57
C LYS A 406 39.69 25.90 -3.57
N GLU A 407 39.21 26.62 -2.57
CA GLU A 407 37.91 27.29 -2.55
C GLU A 407 37.87 28.41 -3.61
N SER A 408 36.71 28.66 -4.22
CA SER A 408 36.00 29.95 -4.09
C SER A 408 34.86 30.13 -5.10
N ASN A 409 33.84 30.80 -4.58
CA ASN A 409 32.91 31.76 -5.21
C ASN A 409 31.69 31.31 -6.02
N LYS A 410 30.56 31.71 -5.42
CA LYS A 410 29.26 32.06 -6.00
C LYS A 410 29.38 32.81 -7.33
N ALA A 411 28.60 32.39 -8.33
CA ALA A 411 28.03 33.30 -9.31
C ALA A 411 26.68 32.76 -9.82
N SER A 412 25.65 33.57 -9.61
CA SER A 412 24.30 33.47 -10.15
C SER A 412 24.24 34.02 -11.57
N TYR A 413 23.73 33.24 -12.53
CA TYR A 413 23.15 33.67 -13.82
C TYR A 413 22.17 32.56 -14.23
N GLY A 414 20.92 32.77 -14.65
CA GLY A 414 20.39 33.81 -15.53
C GLY A 414 19.79 33.08 -16.75
N LEU A 415 18.46 33.19 -16.93
CA LEU A 415 17.70 32.52 -18.00
C LEU A 415 18.29 32.79 -19.40
N PHE A 416 18.39 31.74 -20.21
CA PHE A 416 18.42 31.86 -21.67
C PHE A 416 17.28 31.05 -22.29
N LYS A 417 16.36 31.78 -22.95
CA LYS A 417 15.41 31.26 -23.94
C LYS A 417 16.10 31.27 -25.31
N GLY A 418 16.05 30.15 -26.02
CA GLY A 418 16.45 30.05 -27.43
C GLY A 418 15.68 28.90 -28.12
N PRO A 419 15.24 29.06 -29.38
CA PRO A 419 14.33 28.12 -30.04
C PRO A 419 15.09 26.91 -30.61
N VAL A 420 14.53 25.70 -30.41
CA VAL A 420 15.07 24.45 -30.99
C VAL A 420 14.42 24.23 -32.36
N ARG A 421 15.25 24.13 -33.40
CA ARG A 421 14.86 23.66 -34.75
C ARG A 421 15.08 22.14 -34.88
N PRO A 422 14.27 21.43 -35.68
CA PRO A 422 14.33 19.97 -35.79
C PRO A 422 15.46 19.51 -36.72
N ASN A 423 16.20 18.48 -36.30
CA ASN A 423 17.24 17.86 -37.12
C ASN A 423 16.70 16.69 -37.95
N LYS A 424 17.17 16.64 -39.20
CA LYS A 424 16.72 15.77 -40.29
C LYS A 424 17.21 14.32 -40.17
N ALA A 425 16.42 13.48 -40.83
CA ALA A 425 16.57 12.06 -41.15
C ALA A 425 17.97 11.55 -41.54
N CYS A 426 18.23 10.28 -41.16
CA CYS A 426 19.09 9.36 -41.90
C CYS A 426 18.24 8.18 -42.42
N LYS A 427 18.35 7.88 -43.71
CA LYS A 427 17.68 6.78 -44.43
C LYS A 427 18.64 5.58 -44.59
N GLY A 428 18.07 4.38 -44.48
CA GLY A 428 18.38 3.22 -45.32
C GLY A 428 18.73 1.92 -44.56
N PRO A 429 18.58 0.72 -45.17
CA PRO A 429 17.78 0.34 -46.33
C PRO A 429 16.72 -0.75 -46.03
N ALA A 430 15.80 -0.92 -46.99
CA ALA A 430 14.72 -1.90 -46.98
C ALA A 430 15.20 -3.32 -47.34
N ALA A 431 14.56 -4.33 -46.75
CA ALA A 431 14.48 -5.68 -47.30
C ALA A 431 13.03 -6.18 -47.17
N ALA A 432 12.49 -6.65 -48.28
CA ALA A 432 11.12 -7.11 -48.45
C ALA A 432 10.97 -8.60 -48.13
N ALA A 433 9.81 -8.99 -47.59
CA ALA A 433 9.22 -10.31 -47.76
C ALA A 433 7.69 -10.22 -47.63
N ALA A 434 7.01 -10.98 -48.49
CA ALA A 434 5.63 -10.80 -48.93
C ALA A 434 4.60 -11.70 -48.20
N ALA A 435 3.32 -11.27 -48.28
CA ALA A 435 2.02 -12.01 -48.31
C ALA A 435 1.72 -13.06 -47.21
N PHE A 436 0.53 -13.12 -46.56
CA PHE A 436 -0.84 -13.26 -47.08
C PHE A 436 -1.92 -12.77 -46.05
N PRO A 437 -3.19 -12.61 -46.45
CA PRO A 437 -4.28 -12.05 -45.64
C PRO A 437 -5.07 -13.15 -44.89
N GLY A 438 -5.52 -12.85 -43.68
CA GLY A 438 -6.32 -13.77 -42.88
C GLY A 438 -7.15 -13.04 -41.82
N VAL A 439 -8.44 -12.92 -42.10
CA VAL A 439 -9.50 -12.50 -41.18
C VAL A 439 -9.49 -13.40 -39.95
N LEU A 440 -9.36 -12.82 -38.75
CA LEU A 440 -9.84 -13.46 -37.52
C LEU A 440 -10.17 -12.40 -36.47
N GLY A 441 -11.47 -12.12 -36.39
CA GLY A 441 -12.22 -12.12 -35.14
C GLY A 441 -11.70 -11.24 -34.02
N ILE A 442 -12.34 -10.08 -33.90
CA ILE A 442 -12.57 -9.37 -32.64
C ILE A 442 -12.92 -10.41 -31.55
N LYS A 443 -12.00 -10.63 -30.61
CA LYS A 443 -12.27 -11.34 -29.37
C LYS A 443 -11.61 -10.59 -28.21
N ASN A 444 -12.51 -10.02 -27.41
CA ASN A 444 -12.42 -9.78 -25.97
C ASN A 444 -11.48 -8.69 -25.47
N LEU A 445 -12.12 -7.55 -25.22
CA LEU A 445 -11.77 -6.53 -24.25
C LEU A 445 -11.69 -7.13 -22.83
N PHE A 446 -10.58 -6.80 -22.16
CA PHE A 446 -10.23 -6.99 -20.74
C PHE A 446 -9.85 -8.39 -20.26
#